data_AF-A0A7S1Y2I0-F1
#
_entry.id   AF-A0A7S1Y2I0-F1
#
_cell.length_a   1.000
_cell.length_b   1.000
_cell.length_c   1.000
_cell.angle_alpha   90.00
_cell.angle_beta   90.00
_cell.angle_gamma   90.00
#
_symmetry.space_group_name_H-M   'P 1'
#
loop_
_entity.id
_entity.type
_entity.pdbx_description
1 polymer ?
#
loop_
_entity_poly.entity_id
_entity_poly.type
_entity_poly.pdbx_seq_one_letter_code
_entity_poly.pdbx_strand_id
1 'polypeptide(L)'
;YLALATDTSRNIVLDVTNGKQIRNLYGHKNDGFSNPKIAWSCSGQYIFGNHQEDGSICVWDIASSTIVKRLDQAAGGHSMPVRDLFASQLTDTLVSTSFDKSTKLWMVPM
;
A
#
# COMPACT_ATOMS: atom_id res chain seq x y z
N TYR A 1 -16.05 -0.95 -0.08
CA TYR A 1 -15.24 -1.06 1.15
C TYR A 1 -14.43 0.21 1.32
N LEU A 2 -14.08 0.56 2.55
CA LEU A 2 -13.15 1.65 2.86
C LEU A 2 -11.86 1.05 3.42
N ALA A 3 -10.71 1.53 2.96
CA ALA A 3 -9.43 1.14 3.53
C ALA A 3 -8.87 2.30 4.35
N LEU A 4 -8.35 2.00 5.53
CA LEU A 4 -7.72 2.98 6.42
C LEU A 4 -6.34 2.49 6.80
N ALA A 5 -5.40 3.41 6.84
CA ALA A 5 -4.08 3.16 7.37
C ALA A 5 -3.98 3.69 8.80
N THR A 6 -3.34 2.94 9.70
CA THR A 6 -3.04 3.41 11.05
C THR A 6 -1.54 3.53 11.21
N ASP A 7 -1.11 4.45 12.07
CA ASP A 7 0.28 4.63 12.48
C ASP A 7 0.86 3.39 13.19
N THR A 8 0.02 2.51 13.73
CA THR A 8 0.39 1.27 14.44
C THR A 8 0.71 0.06 13.55
N SER A 9 1.31 0.25 12.38
CA SER A 9 1.70 -0.83 11.44
C SER A 9 0.54 -1.77 11.07
N ARG A 10 -0.66 -1.20 10.93
CA ARG A 10 -1.90 -1.93 10.66
C ARG A 10 -2.77 -1.15 9.69
N ASN A 11 -3.21 -1.80 8.63
CA ASN A 11 -4.25 -1.27 7.76
C ASN A 11 -5.54 -2.06 8.02
N ILE A 12 -6.68 -1.39 7.91
CA ILE A 12 -7.99 -1.98 8.16
C ILE A 12 -8.90 -1.76 6.96
N VAL A 13 -9.73 -2.76 6.68
CA VAL A 13 -10.80 -2.66 5.68
C VAL A 13 -12.13 -2.66 6.41
N LEU A 14 -12.94 -1.66 6.12
CA LEU A 14 -14.30 -1.50 6.63
C LEU A 14 -15.34 -1.77 5.55
N ASP A 15 -16.41 -2.43 5.95
CA ASP A 15 -17.66 -2.41 5.20
C ASP A 15 -18.39 -1.09 5.48
N VAL A 16 -18.63 -0.33 4.42
CA VAL A 16 -19.26 0.99 4.50
C VAL A 16 -20.76 0.93 4.73
N THR A 17 -21.39 -0.21 4.45
CA THR A 17 -22.85 -0.37 4.60
C THR A 17 -23.26 -0.49 6.06
N ASN A 18 -22.40 -1.08 6.90
CA ASN A 18 -22.68 -1.37 8.30
C ASN A 18 -21.59 -0.87 9.26
N GLY A 19 -20.53 -0.24 8.75
CA GLY A 19 -19.42 0.31 9.53
C GLY A 19 -18.52 -0.74 10.19
N LYS A 20 -18.68 -2.03 9.88
CA LYS A 20 -17.91 -3.09 10.53
C LYS A 20 -16.53 -3.21 9.90
N GLN A 21 -15.55 -3.42 10.77
CA GLN A 21 -14.23 -3.86 10.33
C GLN A 21 -14.28 -5.32 9.90
N ILE A 22 -13.83 -5.58 8.67
CA ILE A 22 -13.86 -6.91 8.06
C ILE A 22 -12.49 -7.55 7.89
N ARG A 23 -11.41 -6.75 7.82
CA ARG A 23 -10.03 -7.22 7.66
C ARG A 23 -9.03 -6.40 8.46
N ASN A 24 -7.92 -7.05 8.83
CA ASN A 24 -6.69 -6.40 9.27
C ASN A 24 -5.57 -6.83 8.31
N LEU A 25 -4.73 -5.89 7.90
CA LEU A 25 -3.59 -6.13 7.02
C LEU A 25 -2.31 -5.72 7.76
N TYR A 26 -1.47 -6.70 8.02
CA TYR A 26 -0.22 -6.57 8.77
C TYR A 26 1.00 -6.81 7.88
N GLY A 27 2.19 -6.68 8.47
CA GLY A 27 3.47 -6.99 7.83
C GLY A 27 4.17 -5.79 7.20
N HIS A 28 3.51 -4.62 7.12
CA HIS A 28 4.25 -3.37 6.98
C HIS A 28 4.76 -2.89 8.34
N LYS A 29 5.73 -1.98 8.34
CA LYS A 29 6.28 -1.39 9.55
C LYS A 29 6.26 0.12 9.41
N ASN A 30 5.72 0.75 10.43
CA ASN A 30 5.73 2.18 10.64
C ASN A 30 6.68 2.51 11.80
N ASP A 31 7.27 3.70 11.74
CA ASP A 31 8.01 4.36 12.81
C ASP A 31 7.19 5.51 13.43
N GLY A 32 7.76 6.19 14.44
CA GLY A 32 7.09 7.29 15.14
C GLY A 32 6.80 8.55 14.32
N PHE A 33 7.30 8.64 13.08
CA PHE A 33 7.08 9.78 12.18
C PHE A 33 6.35 9.36 10.90
N SER A 34 5.83 8.13 10.87
CA SER A 34 5.20 7.57 9.70
C SER A 34 3.88 8.24 9.40
N ASN A 35 3.67 8.56 8.13
CA ASN A 35 2.39 9.02 7.61
C ASN A 35 1.92 7.99 6.58
N PRO A 36 1.35 6.86 7.02
CA PRO A 36 1.11 5.73 6.14
C PRO A 36 0.10 6.09 5.05
N LYS A 37 0.37 5.58 3.86
CA LYS A 37 -0.37 5.81 2.63
C LYS A 37 -0.79 4.48 2.07
N ILE A 38 -2.03 4.43 1.61
CA ILE A 38 -2.60 3.25 0.99
C ILE A 38 -3.44 3.64 -0.21
N ALA A 39 -3.55 2.74 -1.18
CA ALA A 39 -4.38 2.92 -2.36
C ALA A 39 -4.99 1.59 -2.80
N TRP A 40 -6.21 1.61 -3.33
CA TRP A 40 -6.87 0.45 -3.91
C TRP A 40 -6.39 0.19 -5.34
N SER A 41 -6.20 -1.08 -5.71
CA SER A 41 -6.11 -1.46 -7.13
C SER A 41 -7.43 -1.18 -7.84
N CYS A 42 -7.40 -0.99 -9.17
CA CYS A 42 -8.63 -0.76 -9.94
C CYS A 42 -9.59 -1.96 -9.85
N SER A 43 -9.04 -3.17 -9.72
CA SER A 43 -9.80 -4.42 -9.54
C SER A 43 -10.49 -4.52 -8.17
N GLY A 44 -10.07 -3.72 -7.19
CA GLY A 44 -10.53 -3.83 -5.80
C GLY A 44 -10.09 -5.10 -5.07
N GLN A 45 -9.24 -5.94 -5.69
CA GLN A 45 -8.73 -7.17 -5.07
C GLN A 45 -7.51 -6.92 -4.20
N TYR A 46 -6.79 -5.83 -4.45
CA TYR A 46 -5.54 -5.52 -3.78
C TYR A 46 -5.53 -4.12 -3.15
N ILE A 47 -4.71 -4.00 -2.11
CA ILE A 47 -4.32 -2.72 -1.52
C ILE A 47 -2.80 -2.57 -1.65
N PHE A 48 -2.36 -1.39 -2.05
CA PHE A 48 -0.98 -0.95 -1.99
C PHE A 48 -0.75 -0.14 -0.73
N GLY A 49 0.45 -0.20 -0.15
CA GLY A 49 0.82 0.69 0.94
C GLY A 49 2.31 0.72 1.20
N ASN A 50 2.80 1.85 1.72
CA ASN A 50 4.22 2.04 1.98
C ASN A 50 4.70 1.21 3.16
N HIS A 51 5.94 0.73 3.05
CA HIS A 51 6.71 0.16 4.13
C HIS A 51 7.79 1.17 4.52
N GLN A 52 7.66 1.78 5.70
CA GLN A 52 8.51 2.91 6.07
C GLN A 52 9.98 2.52 6.21
N GLU A 53 10.28 1.32 6.72
CA GLU A 53 11.64 0.92 7.10
C GLU A 53 12.61 0.80 5.91
N ASP A 54 12.14 0.36 4.74
CA ASP A 54 12.99 0.01 3.60
C ASP A 54 12.61 0.71 2.28
N GLY A 55 11.56 1.55 2.29
CA GLY A 55 11.05 2.21 1.08
C GLY A 55 10.28 1.30 0.13
N SER A 56 10.03 0.03 0.50
CA SER A 56 9.22 -0.87 -0.31
C SER A 56 7.73 -0.48 -0.26
N ILE A 57 6.98 -0.96 -1.26
CA ILE A 57 5.52 -0.90 -1.27
C ILE A 57 5.01 -2.33 -1.11
N CYS A 58 4.22 -2.56 -0.07
CA CYS A 58 3.51 -3.81 0.13
C CYS A 58 2.28 -3.88 -0.78
N VAL A 59 2.04 -5.05 -1.35
CA VAL A 59 0.77 -5.39 -2.02
C VAL A 59 0.06 -6.45 -1.17
N TRP A 60 -1.09 -6.10 -0.63
CA TRP A 60 -1.97 -7.04 0.07
C TRP A 60 -3.06 -7.55 -0.85
N ASP A 61 -3.32 -8.85 -0.81
CA ASP A 61 -4.57 -9.44 -1.29
C ASP A 61 -5.62 -9.36 -0.19
N ILE A 62 -6.80 -8.86 -0.53
CA ILE A 62 -7.90 -8.62 0.41
C ILE A 62 -8.64 -9.91 0.79
N ALA A 63 -8.69 -10.89 -0.10
CA ALA A 63 -9.31 -12.18 0.17
C ALA A 63 -8.51 -12.93 1.25
N SER A 64 -7.20 -13.06 1.05
CA SER A 64 -6.28 -13.78 1.94
C SER A 64 -5.75 -12.93 3.11
N SER A 65 -5.81 -11.59 3.03
CA SER A 65 -5.28 -10.64 4.03
C SER A 65 -3.77 -10.70 4.22
N THR A 66 -3.03 -11.23 3.25
CA THR A 66 -1.58 -11.38 3.31
C THR A 66 -0.88 -10.50 2.29
N ILE A 67 0.41 -10.23 2.52
CA ILE A 67 1.27 -9.57 1.54
C ILE A 67 1.63 -10.62 0.48
N VAL A 68 1.19 -10.41 -0.75
CA VAL A 68 1.48 -11.29 -1.89
C VAL A 68 2.68 -10.83 -2.70
N LYS A 69 3.06 -9.55 -2.57
CA LYS A 69 4.20 -8.97 -3.28
C LYS A 69 4.78 -7.78 -2.53
N ARG A 70 6.08 -7.55 -2.69
CA ARG A 70 6.77 -6.31 -2.32
C ARG A 70 7.39 -5.68 -3.55
N LEU A 71 7.18 -4.38 -3.72
CA LEU A 71 7.86 -3.56 -4.70
C LEU A 71 9.05 -2.91 -3.99
N ASP A 72 10.11 -3.70 -3.82
CA ASP A 72 11.33 -3.32 -3.09
C ASP A 72 12.45 -2.91 -4.06
N GLN A 73 13.65 -2.63 -3.52
CA GLN A 73 14.80 -2.22 -4.33
C GLN A 73 15.24 -3.28 -5.35
N ALA A 74 15.06 -4.58 -5.07
CA ALA A 74 15.40 -5.64 -6.02
C ALA A 74 14.47 -5.62 -7.25
N ALA A 75 13.23 -5.15 -7.07
CA ALA A 75 12.29 -4.88 -8.16
C ALA A 75 12.43 -3.46 -8.76
N GLY A 76 13.53 -2.74 -8.49
CA GLY A 76 13.75 -1.38 -8.96
C GLY A 76 12.98 -0.32 -8.17
N GLY A 77 12.57 -0.63 -6.94
CA GLY A 77 11.83 0.25 -6.05
C GLY A 77 12.63 1.35 -5.40
N HIS A 78 11.98 2.03 -4.46
CA HIS A 78 12.53 3.21 -3.81
C HIS A 78 13.62 2.85 -2.81
N SER A 79 14.65 3.70 -2.71
CA SER A 79 15.75 3.50 -1.75
C SER A 79 15.53 4.21 -0.41
N MET A 80 14.45 4.99 -0.32
CA MET A 80 14.04 5.73 0.87
C MET A 80 12.52 5.65 1.05
N PRO A 81 11.99 6.03 2.23
CA PRO A 81 10.56 5.88 2.52
C PRO A 81 9.66 6.55 1.49
N VAL A 82 8.63 5.83 1.07
CA VAL A 82 7.60 6.32 0.15
C VAL A 82 6.69 7.30 0.89
N ARG A 83 6.49 8.46 0.28
CA ARG A 83 5.73 9.60 0.82
C ARG A 83 4.28 9.61 0.41
N ASP A 84 3.99 9.14 -0.80
CA ASP A 84 2.65 9.13 -1.35
C ASP A 84 2.48 8.04 -2.40
N LEU A 85 1.22 7.62 -2.55
CA LEU A 85 0.78 6.57 -3.46
C LEU A 85 -0.50 7.00 -4.16
N PHE A 86 -0.53 6.86 -5.48
CA PHE A 86 -1.73 7.07 -6.27
C PHE A 86 -1.96 5.89 -7.21
N ALA A 87 -3.05 5.17 -7.01
CA ALA A 87 -3.46 4.10 -7.90
C ALA A 87 -4.58 4.57 -8.84
N SER A 88 -4.38 4.35 -10.13
CA SER A 88 -5.40 4.60 -11.13
C SER A 88 -6.59 3.67 -10.91
N GLN A 89 -7.81 4.23 -10.97
CA GLN A 89 -9.06 3.44 -10.95
C GLN A 89 -9.49 3.00 -12.36
N LEU A 90 -8.77 3.44 -13.40
CA LEU A 90 -9.04 3.11 -14.80
C LEU A 90 -8.07 2.07 -15.35
N THR A 91 -6.88 1.96 -14.79
CA THR A 91 -5.79 1.11 -15.26
C THR A 91 -5.08 0.46 -14.08
N ASP A 92 -4.44 -0.70 -14.28
CA ASP A 92 -3.60 -1.36 -13.26
C ASP A 92 -2.24 -0.67 -13.12
N THR A 93 -2.29 0.58 -12.65
CA THR A 93 -1.13 1.45 -12.57
C THR A 93 -1.08 2.13 -11.22
N LEU A 94 0.10 2.09 -10.61
CA LEU A 94 0.41 2.78 -9.37
C LEU A 94 1.51 3.81 -9.64
N VAL A 95 1.40 4.99 -9.05
CA VAL A 95 2.46 5.99 -8.98
C VAL A 95 2.88 6.12 -7.53
N SER A 96 4.19 6.15 -7.27
CA SER A 96 4.74 6.40 -5.94
C SER A 96 5.77 7.51 -5.98
N THR A 97 5.84 8.28 -4.90
CA THR A 97 6.85 9.32 -4.69
C THR A 97 7.61 9.04 -3.40
N SER A 98 8.91 9.32 -3.35
CA SER A 98 9.76 8.98 -2.20
C SER A 98 10.72 10.10 -1.82
N PHE A 99 11.23 10.02 -0.60
CA PHE A 99 12.37 10.82 -0.15
C PHE A 99 13.65 10.59 -0.95
N ASP A 100 13.74 9.54 -1.77
CA ASP A 100 14.87 9.29 -2.67
C ASP A 100 14.92 10.26 -3.87
N LYS A 101 14.04 11.27 -3.88
CA LYS A 101 13.90 12.30 -4.91
C LYS A 101 13.43 11.75 -6.26
N SER A 102 12.81 10.58 -6.27
CA SER A 102 12.24 9.98 -7.48
C SER A 102 10.73 9.76 -7.37
N THR A 103 10.11 9.68 -8.54
CA THR A 103 8.75 9.18 -8.73
C THR A 103 8.82 7.93 -9.59
N LYS A 104 8.09 6.88 -9.22
CA LYS A 104 8.07 5.62 -9.97
C LYS A 104 6.66 5.30 -10.44
N LEU A 105 6.58 4.88 -11.71
CA LEU A 105 5.39 4.35 -12.32
C LEU A 105 5.48 2.83 -12.30
N TRP A 106 4.47 2.19 -11.78
CA TRP A 106 4.38 0.74 -11.68
C TRP A 106 3.24 0.28 -12.54
N MET A 107 3.56 -0.48 -13.58
CA MET A 107 2.60 -1.42 -14.11
C MET A 107 2.61 -2.57 -13.13
N VAL A 108 1.50 -2.76 -12.42
CA VAL A 108 1.38 -3.84 -11.46
C VAL A 108 0.49 -4.90 -12.10
N PRO A 109 1.03 -5.72 -13.04
CA PRO A 109 0.27 -6.85 -13.55
C PRO A 109 0.02 -7.78 -12.35
N MET A 110 -1.26 -7.97 -12.04
CA MET A 110 -1.75 -8.86 -11.01
C MET A 110 -2.71 -9.84 -11.66
#